data_AF-A0A354IFJ1-F1
#
_entry.id   AF-A0A354IFJ1-F1
#
_cell.length_a   1.000
_cell.length_b   1.000
_cell.length_c   1.000
_cell.angle_alpha   90.00
_cell.angle_beta   90.00
_cell.angle_gamma   90.00
#
_symmetry.space_group_name_H-M   'P 1'
#
loop_
_entity.id
_entity.type
_entity.pdbx_description
1 polymer ?
#
loop_
_entity_poly.entity_id
_entity_poly.type
_entity_poly.pdbx_seq_one_letter_code
_entity_poly.pdbx_strand_id
1 'polypeptide(L)'
;MATAYSPNEEFHLKIKPGDVGGYVILPGDPGRCERIAALLDQPRKIASNREFTTVTGLLDGEPVSVVSTGIGGPSAAIAMEELAQLGVTTFIRVGTCGG
;
A
#
# COMPACT_ATOMS: atom_id res chain seq x y z
N MET A 1 30.92 0.43 -3.78
CA MET A 1 29.83 1.41 -3.67
C MET A 1 28.68 0.75 -2.93
N ALA A 2 28.36 1.20 -1.71
CA ALA A 2 27.11 0.81 -1.07
C ALA A 2 25.98 1.45 -1.88
N THR A 3 25.19 0.65 -2.58
CA THR A 3 23.99 1.14 -3.24
C THR A 3 23.04 1.68 -2.18
N ALA A 4 22.43 2.84 -2.40
CA ALA A 4 21.38 3.41 -1.52
C ALA A 4 20.08 2.57 -1.49
N TYR A 5 20.14 1.34 -1.98
CA TYR A 5 19.03 0.43 -2.21
C TYR A 5 19.23 -0.82 -1.36
N SER A 6 18.22 -1.14 -0.56
CA SER A 6 18.12 -2.45 0.09
C SER A 6 17.66 -3.45 -0.98
N PRO A 7 18.39 -4.55 -1.22
CA PRO A 7 18.09 -5.47 -2.32
C PRO A 7 16.74 -6.19 -2.20
N ASN A 8 16.08 -6.09 -1.04
CA ASN A 8 14.84 -6.81 -0.74
C ASN A 8 13.75 -5.88 -0.21
N GLU A 9 13.82 -4.58 -0.45
CA GLU A 9 12.81 -3.62 0.03
C GLU A 9 12.61 -2.52 -1.02
N GLU A 10 11.34 -2.26 -1.32
CA GLU A 10 10.90 -1.20 -2.21
C GLU A 10 11.26 0.18 -1.65
N PHE A 11 11.76 1.06 -2.52
CA PHE A 11 12.46 2.27 -2.09
C PHE A 11 11.53 3.28 -1.42
N HIS A 12 10.34 3.51 -1.98
CA HIS A 12 9.41 4.54 -1.54
C HIS A 12 8.44 4.02 -0.49
N LEU A 13 7.88 2.83 -0.65
CA LEU A 13 6.88 2.27 0.24
C LEU A 13 7.48 1.60 1.49
N LYS A 14 8.77 1.23 1.44
CA LYS A 14 9.48 0.54 2.54
C LYS A 14 8.82 -0.78 2.93
N ILE A 15 8.49 -1.57 1.90
CA ILE A 15 7.86 -2.88 2.00
C ILE A 15 8.64 -3.91 1.19
N LYS A 16 8.42 -5.19 1.47
CA LYS A 16 9.12 -6.32 0.84
C LYS A 16 8.16 -7.46 0.47
N PRO A 17 8.60 -8.46 -0.30
CA PRO A 17 7.78 -9.63 -0.59
C PRO A 17 7.20 -10.26 0.69
N GLY A 18 5.89 -10.53 0.69
CA GLY A 18 5.17 -11.08 1.85
C GLY A 18 4.58 -10.05 2.81
N ASP A 19 4.88 -8.75 2.65
CA ASP A 19 4.25 -7.70 3.45
C ASP A 19 2.84 -7.35 2.97
N VAL A 20 2.54 -7.56 1.70
CA VAL A 20 1.27 -7.23 1.05
C VAL A 20 0.60 -8.45 0.43
N GLY A 21 -0.74 -8.42 0.34
CA GLY A 21 -1.54 -9.43 -0.34
C GLY A 21 -1.71 -9.17 -1.85
N GLY A 22 -2.37 -10.07 -2.57
CA GLY A 22 -2.61 -9.92 -4.02
C GLY A 22 -3.61 -8.81 -4.40
N TYR A 23 -4.38 -8.34 -3.41
CA TYR A 23 -5.41 -7.31 -3.53
C TYR A 23 -5.05 -6.08 -2.70
N VAL A 24 -5.08 -4.89 -3.30
CA VAL A 24 -4.73 -3.63 -2.63
C VAL A 24 -5.79 -2.54 -2.81
N ILE A 25 -6.23 -1.97 -1.69
CA ILE A 25 -7.06 -0.76 -1.65
C ILE A 25 -6.17 0.48 -1.56
N LEU A 26 -6.37 1.44 -2.46
CA LEU A 26 -5.52 2.61 -2.64
C LEU A 26 -6.22 3.92 -2.26
N PRO A 27 -6.30 4.31 -0.97
CA PRO A 27 -6.72 5.64 -0.58
C PRO A 27 -5.70 6.71 -0.98
N GLY A 28 -6.14 7.96 -1.16
CA GLY A 28 -5.21 9.08 -1.35
C GLY A 28 -4.56 9.52 -0.04
N ASP A 29 -5.36 9.71 1.00
CA ASP A 29 -4.94 10.20 2.31
C ASP A 29 -4.39 9.06 3.19
N PRO A 30 -3.15 9.15 3.72
CA PRO A 30 -2.61 8.19 4.69
C PRO A 30 -3.50 7.96 5.91
N GLY A 31 -4.19 9.00 6.40
CA GLY A 31 -5.11 8.90 7.53
C GLY A 31 -6.34 8.03 7.24
N ARG A 32 -6.64 7.77 5.96
CA ARG A 32 -7.72 6.86 5.57
C ARG A 32 -7.32 5.39 5.64
N CYS A 33 -6.02 5.06 5.63
CA CYS A 33 -5.57 3.67 5.72
C CYS A 33 -6.07 2.99 6.99
N GLU A 34 -5.97 3.67 8.15
CA GLU A 34 -6.42 3.12 9.44
C GLU A 34 -7.93 2.87 9.45
N ARG A 35 -8.72 3.79 8.86
CA ARG A 35 -10.18 3.65 8.78
C ARG A 35 -10.61 2.47 7.92
N ILE A 36 -9.93 2.24 6.79
CA ILE A 36 -10.22 1.09 5.93
C ILE A 36 -9.73 -0.20 6.59
N ALA A 37 -8.51 -0.19 7.15
CA ALA A 37 -7.92 -1.36 7.80
C ALA A 37 -8.69 -1.84 9.02
N ALA A 38 -9.41 -0.95 9.72
CA ALA A 38 -10.31 -1.32 10.82
C ALA A 38 -11.49 -2.21 10.38
N LEU A 39 -11.73 -2.36 9.07
CA LEU A 39 -12.74 -3.26 8.49
C LEU A 39 -12.15 -4.62 8.08
N LEU A 40 -10.84 -4.81 8.20
CA LEU A 40 -10.17 -6.06 7.91
C LEU A 40 -10.03 -6.89 9.20
N ASP A 41 -9.93 -8.20 9.04
CA ASP A 41 -9.54 -9.10 10.11
C ASP A 41 -8.02 -9.02 10.36
N GLN A 42 -7.62 -8.98 11.63
CA GLN A 42 -6.21 -8.99 12.06
C GLN A 42 -5.31 -7.94 11.35
N PRO A 43 -5.72 -6.65 11.28
CA PRO A 43 -4.93 -5.65 10.56
C PRO A 43 -3.59 -5.40 11.25
N ARG A 44 -2.51 -5.43 10.49
CA ARG A 44 -1.14 -5.16 10.94
C ARG A 44 -0.55 -4.01 10.12
N LYS A 45 -0.15 -2.95 10.81
CA LYS A 45 0.63 -1.87 10.19
C LYS A 45 2.01 -2.41 9.80
N ILE A 46 2.35 -2.26 8.52
CA ILE A 46 3.60 -2.77 7.94
C ILE A 46 4.65 -1.67 7.93
N ALA A 47 4.33 -0.57 7.26
CA ALA A 47 5.26 0.51 6.99
C ALA A 47 4.51 1.85 6.93
N SER A 48 5.27 2.92 7.16
CA SER A 48 4.82 4.28 6.93
C SER A 48 6.03 5.11 6.51
N ASN A 49 6.12 5.46 5.23
CA ASN A 49 7.20 6.27 4.70
C ASN A 49 6.64 7.30 3.73
N ARG A 50 7.00 8.57 3.92
CA ARG A 50 6.43 9.71 3.16
C ARG A 50 4.88 9.67 3.19
N GLU A 51 4.22 9.75 2.05
CA GLU A 51 2.78 9.62 1.87
C GLU A 51 2.26 8.16 1.80
N PHE A 52 3.13 7.16 1.97
CA PHE A 52 2.79 5.74 1.83
C PHE A 52 2.67 5.07 3.19
N THR A 53 1.44 4.88 3.66
CA THR A 53 1.10 4.06 4.83
C THR A 53 0.52 2.74 4.34
N THR A 54 1.16 1.65 4.73
CA THR A 54 0.77 0.28 4.36
C THR A 54 0.27 -0.48 5.58
N VAL A 55 -0.94 -1.04 5.45
CA VAL A 55 -1.54 -1.95 6.43
C VAL A 55 -1.99 -3.20 5.69
N THR A 56 -1.76 -4.38 6.25
CA THR A 56 -2.22 -5.65 5.68
C THR A 56 -3.03 -6.39 6.73
N GLY A 57 -4.16 -6.94 6.32
CA GLY A 57 -5.02 -7.80 7.11
C GLY A 57 -5.63 -8.89 6.23
N LEU A 58 -6.75 -9.44 6.67
CA LEU A 58 -7.51 -10.44 5.93
C LEU A 58 -8.91 -9.91 5.62
N LEU A 59 -9.46 -10.29 4.48
CA LEU A 59 -10.86 -10.13 4.13
C LEU A 59 -11.37 -11.49 3.64
N ASP A 60 -12.34 -12.07 4.35
CA ASP A 60 -12.84 -13.42 4.07
C ASP A 60 -11.71 -14.49 4.03
N GLY A 61 -10.68 -14.31 4.87
CA GLY A 61 -9.50 -15.18 4.91
C GLY A 61 -8.43 -14.90 3.85
N GLU A 62 -8.69 -14.00 2.90
CA GLU A 62 -7.75 -13.62 1.84
C GLU A 62 -6.88 -12.42 2.28
N PRO A 63 -5.55 -12.43 2.06
CA PRO A 63 -4.69 -11.29 2.34
C PRO A 63 -5.05 -10.06 1.49
N VAL A 64 -5.43 -8.97 2.17
CA VAL A 64 -5.75 -7.68 1.56
C VAL A 64 -4.92 -6.59 2.22
N SER A 65 -4.35 -5.70 1.41
CA SER A 65 -3.59 -4.55 1.90
C SER A 65 -4.27 -3.23 1.58
N VAL A 66 -4.01 -2.24 2.42
CA VAL A 66 -4.42 -0.85 2.24
C VAL A 66 -3.16 0.00 2.19
N VAL A 67 -2.95 0.70 1.07
CA VAL A 67 -1.73 1.47 0.81
C VAL A 67 -2.10 2.86 0.34
N SER A 68 -1.75 3.90 1.09
CA SER A 68 -2.02 5.28 0.65
C SER A 68 -1.12 5.69 -0.51
N THR A 69 -1.65 6.53 -1.38
CA THR A 69 -0.94 6.98 -2.60
C THR A 69 -0.49 8.43 -2.55
N GLY A 70 -0.88 9.20 -1.53
CA GLY A 70 -0.83 10.66 -1.59
C GLY A 70 -1.74 11.26 -2.67
N ILE A 71 -1.52 12.56 -2.94
CA ILE A 71 -2.25 13.33 -3.94
C ILE A 71 -1.46 13.35 -5.26
N GLY A 72 -2.14 13.00 -6.35
CA GLY A 72 -1.61 13.14 -7.71
C GLY A 72 -1.20 11.83 -8.37
N GLY A 73 -1.11 11.87 -9.70
CA GLY A 73 -0.67 10.72 -10.51
C GLY A 73 0.77 10.25 -10.21
N PRO A 74 1.75 11.14 -9.99
CA PRO A 74 3.14 10.72 -9.77
C PRO A 74 3.34 9.81 -8.56
N SER A 75 2.81 10.19 -7.39
CA SER A 75 2.93 9.38 -6.17
C SER A 75 2.10 8.09 -6.25
N ALA A 76 0.92 8.15 -6.90
CA ALA A 76 0.11 6.96 -7.14
C ALA A 76 0.80 5.96 -8.08
N ALA A 77 1.52 6.44 -9.11
CA ALA A 77 2.29 5.58 -10.01
C ALA A 77 3.42 4.87 -9.26
N ILE A 78 4.16 5.59 -8.40
CA ILE A 78 5.20 4.99 -7.53
C ILE A 78 4.61 3.85 -6.69
N ALA A 79 3.47 4.09 -6.02
CA ALA A 79 2.83 3.07 -5.21
C ALA A 79 2.43 1.84 -6.03
N MET A 80 1.81 2.04 -7.20
CA MET A 80 1.41 0.91 -8.05
C MET A 80 2.60 0.14 -8.60
N GLU A 81 3.67 0.80 -9.02
CA GLU A 81 4.87 0.16 -9.59
C GLU A 81 5.60 -0.70 -8.56
N GLU A 82 5.80 -0.19 -7.34
CA GLU A 82 6.46 -0.96 -6.27
C GLU A 82 5.56 -2.12 -5.80
N LEU A 83 4.24 -1.92 -5.72
CA LEU A 83 3.30 -3.01 -5.40
C LEU A 83 3.24 -4.09 -6.50
N ALA A 84 3.26 -3.69 -7.78
CA ALA A 84 3.27 -4.62 -8.89
C ALA A 84 4.56 -5.47 -8.93
N GLN A 85 5.71 -4.88 -8.60
CA GLN A 85 6.98 -5.60 -8.43
C GLN A 85 6.91 -6.67 -7.32
N LEU A 86 6.08 -6.44 -6.29
CA LEU A 86 5.81 -7.39 -5.21
C LEU A 86 4.73 -8.43 -5.54
N GLY A 87 4.20 -8.43 -6.77
CA GLY A 87 3.22 -9.42 -7.24
C GLY A 87 1.76 -9.06 -6.98
N VAL A 88 1.46 -7.80 -6.62
CA VAL A 88 0.08 -7.32 -6.53
C VAL A 88 -0.52 -7.24 -7.94
N THR A 89 -1.72 -7.79 -8.11
CA THR A 89 -2.39 -7.84 -9.42
C THR A 89 -3.72 -7.11 -9.45
N THR A 90 -4.33 -6.86 -8.30
CA THR A 90 -5.66 -6.25 -8.21
C THR A 90 -5.62 -4.99 -7.35
N PHE A 91 -6.04 -3.86 -7.91
CA PHE A 91 -6.00 -2.56 -7.27
C PHE A 91 -7.38 -1.89 -7.31
N ILE A 92 -7.82 -1.32 -6.19
CA ILE A 92 -9.06 -0.52 -6.11
C ILE A 92 -8.76 0.82 -5.45
N ARG A 93 -8.89 1.93 -6.20
CA ARG A 93 -8.71 3.27 -5.65
C ARG A 93 -9.95 3.76 -4.92
N VAL A 94 -9.79 4.20 -3.67
CA VAL A 94 -10.86 4.77 -2.83
C VAL A 94 -10.56 6.24 -2.53
N GLY A 95 -11.00 7.10 -3.45
CA GLY A 95 -10.77 8.53 -3.43
C GLY A 95 -11.99 9.36 -2.98
N THR A 96 -11.87 10.67 -3.18
CA THR A 96 -12.95 11.65 -3.06
C THR A 96 -12.97 12.48 -4.34
N CYS A 97 -14.13 12.96 -4.77
CA CYS A 97 -14.30 13.82 -5.94
C CYS A 97 -15.36 14.90 -5.69
N GLY A 98 -15.35 15.95 -6.52
CA GLY A 98 -16.45 16.91 -6.65
C GLY A 98 -17.29 16.55 -7.87
N GLY A 99 -18.61 16.70 -7.77
CA GLY A 99 -19.58 16.41 -8.84
C GLY A 99 -19.96 17.63 -9.66
#